data_AF-W2RR10-F1
#
_entry.id   AF-W2RR10-F1
#
_cell.length_a   1.000
_cell.length_b   1.000
_cell.length_c   1.000
_cell.angle_alpha   90.00
_cell.angle_beta   90.00
_cell.angle_gamma   90.00
#
_symmetry.space_group_name_H-M   'P 1'
#
loop_
_entity.id
_entity.type
_entity.pdbx_description
1 polymer ?
#
loop_
_entity_poly.entity_id
_entity_poly.type
_entity_poly.pdbx_seq_one_letter_code
_entity_poly.pdbx_strand_id
1 'polypeptide(L)'
;MVQTPQQRRANAKYASVNEKRMGKPESTLKKKDAPKSPVNKIIVGVLIFVVIVPLLLEPLRLLPQAWEYIMQILSSIGLVKR
;
A
#
# COMPACT_ATOMS: atom_id res chain seq x y z
N MET A 1 -54.53 23.95 22.08
CA MET A 1 -53.64 24.89 22.80
C MET A 1 -52.57 25.34 21.82
N VAL A 2 -52.54 26.62 21.48
CA VAL A 2 -51.54 27.19 20.56
C VAL A 2 -50.39 27.74 21.40
N GLN A 3 -49.15 27.44 21.01
CA GLN A 3 -47.98 27.99 21.71
C GLN A 3 -47.97 29.51 21.61
N THR A 4 -47.77 30.18 22.74
CA THR A 4 -47.65 31.63 22.76
C THR A 4 -46.35 32.07 22.08
N PRO A 5 -46.29 33.30 21.54
CA PRO A 5 -45.05 33.85 20.98
C PRO A 5 -43.87 33.81 21.97
N GLN A 6 -44.15 33.92 23.27
CA GLN A 6 -43.15 33.81 24.33
C GLN A 6 -42.62 32.38 24.46
N GLN A 7 -43.48 31.36 24.42
CA GLN A 7 -43.06 29.95 24.42
C GLN A 7 -42.21 29.61 23.19
N ARG A 8 -42.57 30.13 22.02
CA ARG A 8 -41.74 29.95 20.80
C ARG A 8 -40.33 30.51 20.97
N ARG A 9 -40.21 31.71 21.56
CA ARG A 9 -38.91 32.33 21.85
C ARG A 9 -38.11 31.55 22.89
N ALA A 10 -38.75 31.05 23.94
CA ALA A 10 -38.11 30.23 24.97
C ALA A 10 -37.60 28.90 24.40
N ASN A 11 -38.41 28.22 23.58
CA ASN A 11 -38.05 26.97 22.93
C ASN A 11 -36.89 27.16 21.95
N ALA A 12 -36.88 28.27 21.19
CA ALA A 12 -35.77 28.60 20.29
C ALA A 12 -34.45 28.85 21.05
N LYS A 13 -34.51 29.58 22.19
CA LYS A 13 -33.34 29.78 23.05
C LYS A 13 -32.82 28.45 23.59
N TYR A 14 -33.71 27.60 24.12
CA TYR A 14 -33.35 26.29 24.64
C TYR A 14 -32.74 25.37 23.57
N ALA A 15 -33.33 25.35 22.36
CA ALA A 15 -32.82 24.57 21.25
C ALA A 15 -31.39 24.99 20.86
N SER A 16 -31.12 26.29 20.73
CA SER A 16 -29.78 26.78 20.37
C SER A 16 -28.70 26.49 21.43
N VAL A 17 -29.09 26.46 22.71
CA VAL A 17 -28.19 26.08 23.82
C VAL A 17 -27.91 24.58 23.81
N ASN A 18 -28.93 23.75 23.56
CA ASN A 18 -28.76 22.31 23.45
C ASN A 18 -27.97 21.90 22.21
N GLU A 19 -28.20 22.54 21.06
CA GLU A 19 -27.44 22.27 19.83
C GLU A 19 -25.94 22.48 20.03
N LYS A 20 -25.53 23.51 20.78
CA LYS A 20 -24.12 23.73 21.15
C LYS A 20 -23.56 22.66 22.10
N ARG A 21 -24.40 21.97 22.87
CA ARG A 21 -24.01 20.92 23.83
C ARG A 21 -24.00 19.51 23.21
N MET A 22 -24.78 19.28 22.15
CA MET A 22 -24.94 17.96 21.53
C MET A 22 -23.73 17.51 20.69
N GLY A 23 -22.71 18.35 20.53
CA GLY A 23 -21.53 18.01 19.71
C GLY A 23 -21.86 17.90 18.21
N LYS A 24 -20.89 17.46 17.41
CA LYS A 24 -21.12 17.23 15.97
C LYS A 24 -21.81 15.87 15.79
N PRO A 25 -22.86 15.76 14.93
CA PRO A 25 -23.52 14.50 14.68
C PRO A 25 -22.54 13.46 14.12
N GLU A 26 -22.65 12.20 14.56
CA GLU A 26 -21.74 11.12 14.15
C GLU A 26 -21.67 10.92 12.63
N SER A 27 -22.73 11.29 11.91
CA SER A 27 -22.77 11.30 10.44
C SER A 27 -21.81 12.29 9.78
N THR A 28 -21.30 13.28 10.53
CA THR A 28 -20.28 14.25 10.06
C THR A 28 -18.86 13.89 10.49
N LEU A 29 -18.69 12.88 11.35
CA LEU A 29 -17.38 12.31 11.65
C LEU A 29 -16.99 11.43 10.46
N LYS A 30 -16.21 11.98 9.53
CA LYS A 30 -15.55 11.18 8.50
C LYS A 30 -14.88 10.00 9.21
N LYS A 31 -15.26 8.76 8.84
CA LYS A 31 -14.61 7.54 9.31
C LYS A 31 -13.11 7.79 9.26
N LYS A 32 -12.42 7.70 10.40
CA LYS A 32 -10.96 7.81 10.46
C LYS A 32 -10.41 6.80 9.47
N ASP A 33 -9.79 7.28 8.40
CA ASP A 33 -9.12 6.42 7.44
C ASP A 33 -8.17 5.49 8.20
N ALA A 34 -8.13 4.23 7.79
CA ALA A 34 -7.28 3.24 8.42
C ALA A 34 -5.85 3.79 8.54
N PRO A 35 -5.16 3.56 9.68
CA PRO A 35 -3.82 4.07 9.87
C PRO A 35 -2.93 3.60 8.72
N LYS A 36 -2.32 4.56 8.02
CA LYS A 36 -1.41 4.27 6.91
C LYS A 36 -0.24 3.46 7.45
N SER A 37 0.22 2.47 6.68
CA SER A 37 1.42 1.71 7.02
C SER A 37 2.59 2.68 7.26
N PRO A 38 3.39 2.48 8.33
CA PRO A 38 4.56 3.31 8.59
C PRO A 38 5.67 3.11 7.55
N VAL A 39 5.58 2.06 6.72
CA VAL A 39 6.59 1.74 5.71
C VAL A 39 6.13 2.19 4.33
N ASN A 40 6.98 2.98 3.69
CA ASN A 40 6.78 3.41 2.31
C ASN A 40 6.90 2.21 1.35
N LYS A 41 5.95 2.06 0.42
CA LYS A 41 5.94 1.01 -0.62
C LYS A 41 7.21 1.01 -1.47
N ILE A 42 7.84 2.17 -1.68
CA ILE A 42 9.09 2.30 -2.44
C ILE A 42 10.22 1.51 -1.74
N ILE A 43 10.31 1.62 -0.40
CA ILE A 43 11.34 0.92 0.38
C ILE A 43 11.15 -0.60 0.28
N VAL A 44 9.90 -1.06 0.35
CA VAL A 44 9.58 -2.49 0.18
C VAL A 44 10.01 -2.97 -1.21
N GLY A 45 9.73 -2.20 -2.26
CA GLY A 45 10.16 -2.52 -3.62
C GLY A 45 11.68 -2.62 -3.77
N VAL A 46 12.42 -1.68 -3.17
CA VAL A 46 13.90 -1.70 -3.18
C VAL A 46 14.44 -2.92 -2.43
N LEU A 47 13.89 -3.27 -1.26
CA LEU A 47 14.31 -4.44 -0.50
C LEU A 47 14.12 -5.73 -1.30
N ILE A 48 12.97 -5.87 -1.96
CA ILE A 48 12.70 -7.02 -2.84
C ILE A 48 13.73 -7.06 -3.98
N PHE A 49 14.02 -5.93 -4.61
CA PHE A 49 15.01 -5.84 -5.68
C PHE A 49 16.41 -6.27 -5.22
N VAL A 50 16.85 -5.78 -4.06
CA VAL A 50 18.16 -6.11 -3.47
C VAL A 50 18.30 -7.62 -3.23
N VAL A 51 17.21 -8.31 -2.88
CA VAL A 51 17.22 -9.77 -2.69
C VAL A 51 17.17 -10.50 -4.04
N ILE A 52 16.25 -10.13 -4.94
CA ILE A 52 15.98 -10.89 -6.18
C ILE A 52 17.08 -10.73 -7.24
N VAL A 53 17.63 -9.53 -7.42
CA VAL A 53 18.60 -9.27 -8.48
C VAL A 53 19.88 -10.11 -8.38
N PRO A 54 20.56 -10.24 -7.22
CA PRO A 54 21.73 -11.09 -7.12
C PRO A 54 21.40 -12.56 -7.39
N LEU A 55 20.23 -13.04 -6.93
CA LEU A 55 19.73 -14.39 -7.22
C LEU A 55 19.57 -14.64 -8.73
N LEU A 56 19.22 -13.62 -9.52
CA LEU A 56 19.12 -13.72 -10.97
C LEU A 56 20.46 -13.55 -11.69
N LEU A 57 21.38 -12.76 -11.13
CA LEU A 57 22.70 -12.51 -11.73
C LEU A 57 23.67 -13.69 -11.55
N GLU A 58 23.57 -14.45 -10.45
CA GLU A 58 24.40 -15.63 -10.21
C GLU A 58 24.33 -16.69 -11.34
N PRO A 59 23.14 -17.17 -11.76
CA PRO A 59 23.06 -18.13 -12.87
C PRO A 59 23.51 -17.52 -14.20
N LEU A 60 23.29 -16.21 -14.39
CA LEU A 60 23.75 -15.50 -15.59
C LEU A 60 25.27 -15.49 -15.70
N ARG A 61 25.98 -15.39 -14.56
CA ARG A 61 27.44 -15.47 -14.51
C ARG A 61 27.98 -16.86 -14.87
N LEU A 62 27.21 -17.92 -14.65
CA LEU A 62 27.60 -19.29 -14.98
C LEU A 62 27.36 -19.64 -16.46
N LEU A 63 26.60 -18.83 -17.20
CA LEU A 63 26.28 -19.08 -18.61
C LEU A 63 27.50 -19.31 -19.51
N PRO A 64 28.59 -18.51 -19.44
CA PRO A 64 29.74 -18.74 -20.30
C PRO A 64 30.41 -20.09 -20.01
N GLN A 65 30.49 -20.48 -18.74
CA GLN A 65 31.10 -21.74 -18.31
C GLN A 65 30.23 -22.94 -18.71
N ALA A 66 28.92 -22.82 -18.54
CA ALA A 66 27.96 -23.81 -19.00
C ALA A 66 28.02 -23.98 -20.53
N TRP A 67 28.20 -22.88 -21.27
CA TRP A 67 28.34 -22.89 -22.72
C TRP A 67 29.62 -23.60 -23.17
N GLU A 68 30.76 -23.32 -22.53
CA GLU A 68 32.01 -24.04 -22.80
C GLU A 68 31.90 -25.53 -22.51
N TYR A 69 31.23 -25.90 -21.41
CA TYR A 69 30.98 -27.31 -21.08
C TYR A 69 30.12 -28.00 -22.14
N ILE A 70 29.05 -27.34 -22.61
CA ILE A 70 28.20 -27.85 -23.69
C ILE A 70 29.02 -28.00 -24.99
N MET A 71 29.81 -26.98 -25.35
CA MET A 71 30.67 -27.02 -26.54
C MET A 71 31.73 -28.12 -26.46
N GLN A 72 32.30 -28.37 -25.29
CA GLN A 72 33.23 -29.47 -25.06
C GLN A 72 32.57 -30.83 -25.31
N ILE A 73 31.34 -31.02 -24.83
CA ILE A 73 30.57 -32.24 -25.08
C ILE A 73 30.28 -32.40 -26.57
N LEU A 74 29.78 -31.34 -27.23
CA LEU A 74 29.48 -31.38 -28.67
C LEU A 74 30.73 -31.67 -29.51
N SER A 75 31.88 -31.11 -29.15
CA SER A 75 33.15 -31.39 -29.81
C SER A 75 33.63 -32.82 -29.58
N SER A 76 33.45 -33.35 -28.36
CA SER A 76 33.83 -34.74 -28.04
C SER A 76 33.04 -35.79 -28.83
N ILE A 77 31.82 -35.46 -29.23
CA ILE A 77 30.93 -36.29 -30.07
C ILE A 77 31.20 -36.05 -31.58
N GLY A 78 32.07 -35.10 -31.92
CA GLY A 78 32.42 -34.77 -33.31
C GLY A 78 31.39 -33.91 -34.03
N LEU A 79 30.39 -33.37 -33.33
CA LEU A 79 29.35 -32.50 -33.90
C LEU A 79 29.86 -31.07 -34.18
N VAL A 80 30.90 -30.64 -33.48
CA VAL A 80 31.50 -29.31 -33.62
C VAL A 80 33.01 -29.46 -33.78
N LYS A 81 33.54 -28.92 -34.89
CA LYS A 81 34.98 -28.72 -35.08
C LYS A 81 35.40 -27.49 -34.27
N ARG A 82 36.32 -27.70 -33.34
CA ARG A 82 36.90 -26.64 -32.52
C ARG A 82 37.88 -25.79 -33.33
#